data_AF-A0A818C2Q2-F1
#
_entry.id   AF-A0A818C2Q2-F1
#
_cell.length_a   1.000
_cell.length_b   1.000
_cell.length_c   1.000
_cell.angle_alpha   90.00
_cell.angle_beta   90.00
_cell.angle_gamma   90.00
#
_symmetry.space_group_name_H-M   'P 1'
#
loop_
_entity.id
_entity.type
_entity.pdbx_description
1 polymer ?
#
loop_
_entity_poly.entity_id
_entity_poly.type
_entity_poly.pdbx_seq_one_letter_code
_entity_poly.pdbx_strand_id
1 'polypeptide(L)'
;MIPICRNNDIWKVKALIESMTVSQLNEKDPSTGNTALHEVAINDNSELIEILLNTAICRSIRNHMHLTAYQLTNKKSLFHRHSIGRFINTGSDVNAADNIITAPLIPILSDSTITIDWSLIENDIAIVTEKAIRFHHVLDTKLKNNATSYGDRLEYDIRQWAKNIKDMFITRYLYQSKRSLSNQQYEKLNYLFEQAIEFNDARYLVTAYTVESSFYKIFNQQLAKYLLYAFNSEEYEFLQKKDDDIKIEYVTSITWLTSILTHSPLLLSKYQFTGTVYRGMRITHHELKKYKNGRYVLTKSFLSTSKSLGVVDEIYANNNDQMSSPLDDDHIVFCTYIIRNQQNKKVTAIQIDTISEFEQEDEVLIFPLVAFQIQHIQENDQ
;
A
#
# COMPACT_ATOMS: atom_id res chain seq x y z
N MET A 1 -10.15 7.78 28.37
CA MET A 1 -10.57 6.56 27.64
C MET A 1 -10.07 5.27 28.30
N ILE A 2 -8.76 5.08 28.46
CA ILE A 2 -8.14 3.85 29.01
C ILE A 2 -8.80 3.32 30.30
N PRO A 3 -9.02 4.12 31.37
CA PRO A 3 -9.66 3.60 32.60
C PRO A 3 -11.10 3.10 32.38
N ILE A 4 -11.82 3.70 31.43
CA ILE A 4 -13.20 3.33 31.11
C ILE A 4 -13.21 1.99 30.38
N CYS A 5 -12.28 1.79 29.44
CA CYS A 5 -12.06 0.52 28.74
C CYS A 5 -11.67 -0.61 29.71
N ARG A 6 -10.79 -0.33 30.68
CA ARG A 6 -10.42 -1.30 31.75
C ARG A 6 -11.62 -1.76 32.55
N ASN A 7 -12.54 -0.85 32.86
CA ASN A 7 -13.76 -1.13 33.62
C ASN A 7 -14.88 -1.73 32.77
N ASN A 8 -14.65 -1.98 31.48
CA ASN A 8 -15.62 -2.57 30.55
C ASN A 8 -16.93 -1.78 30.40
N ASP A 9 -16.90 -0.46 30.60
CA ASP A 9 -18.09 0.40 30.59
C ASP A 9 -18.43 0.86 29.16
N ILE A 10 -19.13 -0.01 28.43
CA ILE A 10 -19.49 0.18 27.01
C ILE A 10 -20.23 1.50 26.76
N TRP A 11 -21.18 1.85 27.64
CA TRP A 11 -21.97 3.07 27.49
C TRP A 11 -21.11 4.32 27.59
N LYS A 12 -20.20 4.39 28.58
CA LYS A 12 -19.27 5.51 28.69
C LYS A 12 -18.27 5.55 27.54
N VAL A 13 -17.82 4.39 27.03
CA VAL A 13 -16.96 4.35 25.84
C VAL A 13 -17.68 4.94 24.63
N LYS A 14 -18.90 4.50 24.33
CA LYS A 14 -19.71 5.03 23.21
C LYS A 14 -19.91 6.54 23.34
N ALA A 15 -20.31 7.03 24.51
CA ALA A 15 -20.52 8.46 24.76
C ALA A 15 -19.24 9.30 24.61
N LEU A 16 -18.08 8.75 25.01
CA LEU A 16 -16.82 9.50 24.98
C LEU A 16 -16.21 9.56 23.58
N ILE A 17 -16.29 8.48 22.80
CA ILE A 17 -15.70 8.39 21.45
C ILE A 17 -16.14 9.54 20.55
N GLU A 18 -17.41 9.92 20.61
CA GLU A 18 -17.98 10.98 19.75
C GLU A 18 -17.31 12.35 19.95
N SER A 19 -16.75 12.59 21.13
CA SER A 19 -16.11 13.86 21.52
C SER A 19 -14.58 13.83 21.44
N MET A 20 -13.97 12.66 21.21
CA MET A 20 -12.53 12.49 21.27
C MET A 20 -11.85 12.70 19.93
N THR A 21 -10.68 13.32 19.97
CA THR A 21 -9.76 13.36 18.82
C THR A 21 -9.04 12.02 18.63
N VAL A 22 -8.54 11.77 17.42
CA VAL A 22 -7.75 10.56 17.11
C VAL A 22 -6.49 10.45 17.97
N SER A 23 -5.84 11.59 18.25
CA SER A 23 -4.67 11.62 19.14
C SER A 23 -5.03 11.13 20.55
N GLN A 24 -6.15 11.60 21.11
CA GLN A 24 -6.60 11.16 22.43
C GLN A 24 -7.06 9.68 22.44
N LEU A 25 -7.64 9.18 21.35
CA LEU A 25 -8.01 7.75 21.23
C LEU A 25 -6.78 6.84 21.23
N ASN A 26 -5.68 7.32 20.67
CA ASN A 26 -4.40 6.61 20.54
C ASN A 26 -3.40 6.94 21.67
N GLU A 27 -3.83 7.69 22.70
CA GLU A 27 -3.00 7.99 23.86
C GLU A 27 -2.53 6.69 24.54
N LYS A 28 -1.27 6.67 24.96
CA LYS A 28 -0.67 5.54 25.67
C LYS A 28 -0.69 5.78 27.16
N ASP A 29 -1.04 4.75 27.91
CA ASP A 29 -0.83 4.69 29.35
C ASP A 29 0.68 4.82 29.64
N PRO A 30 1.12 5.80 30.46
CA PRO A 30 2.55 6.05 30.67
C PRO A 30 3.32 4.90 31.34
N SER A 31 2.63 3.98 32.03
CA SER A 31 3.27 2.88 32.74
C SER A 31 3.46 1.65 31.84
N THR A 32 2.42 1.30 31.09
CA THR A 32 2.38 0.08 30.27
C THR A 32 2.63 0.32 28.79
N GLY A 33 2.44 1.56 28.33
CA GLY A 33 2.40 1.91 26.91
C GLY A 33 1.13 1.45 26.19
N ASN A 34 0.16 0.87 26.92
CA ASN A 34 -1.08 0.38 26.34
C ASN A 34 -1.96 1.54 25.89
N THR A 35 -2.60 1.39 24.73
CA THR A 35 -3.71 2.27 24.32
C THR A 35 -5.04 1.71 24.80
N ALA A 36 -6.13 2.45 24.59
CA ALA A 36 -7.48 1.94 24.82
C ALA A 36 -7.74 0.60 24.10
N LEU A 37 -7.24 0.44 22.87
CA LEU A 37 -7.39 -0.78 22.09
C LEU A 37 -6.66 -1.98 22.73
N HIS A 38 -5.50 -1.76 23.37
CA HIS A 38 -4.78 -2.81 24.09
C HIS A 38 -5.57 -3.28 25.31
N GLU A 39 -6.12 -2.36 26.10
CA GLU A 39 -6.89 -2.71 27.30
C GLU A 39 -8.13 -3.53 26.97
N VAL A 40 -8.89 -3.16 25.92
CA VAL A 40 -10.06 -3.95 25.51
C VAL A 40 -9.66 -5.30 24.92
N ALA A 41 -8.50 -5.38 24.25
CA ALA A 41 -7.97 -6.61 23.69
C ALA A 41 -7.54 -7.60 24.79
N ILE A 42 -6.88 -7.11 25.85
CA ILE A 42 -6.50 -7.91 27.03
C ILE A 42 -7.76 -8.44 27.74
N ASN A 43 -8.79 -7.62 27.84
CA ASN A 43 -10.08 -8.00 28.44
C ASN A 43 -10.92 -8.92 27.53
N ASP A 44 -10.48 -9.17 26.30
CA ASP A 44 -11.13 -10.02 25.29
C ASP A 44 -12.62 -9.65 25.02
N ASN A 45 -12.99 -8.37 25.21
CA ASN A 45 -14.35 -7.90 24.96
C ASN A 45 -14.57 -7.58 23.48
N SER A 46 -15.21 -8.51 22.76
CA SER A 46 -15.55 -8.37 21.34
C SER A 46 -16.33 -7.10 21.01
N GLU A 47 -17.34 -6.72 21.82
CA GLU A 47 -18.17 -5.53 21.52
C GLU A 47 -17.32 -4.24 21.60
N LEU A 48 -16.49 -4.11 22.63
CA LEU A 48 -15.61 -2.94 22.75
C LEU A 48 -14.52 -2.90 21.69
N ILE A 49 -13.97 -4.06 21.33
CA ILE A 49 -13.01 -4.17 20.21
C ILE A 49 -13.67 -3.67 18.93
N GLU A 50 -14.86 -4.17 18.58
CA GLU A 50 -15.59 -3.73 17.39
C GLU A 50 -15.91 -2.24 17.40
N ILE A 51 -16.42 -1.72 18.54
CA ILE A 51 -16.71 -0.30 18.70
C ILE A 51 -15.46 0.54 18.42
N LEU A 52 -14.32 0.21 19.03
CA LEU A 52 -13.09 0.96 18.82
C LEU A 52 -12.55 0.80 17.40
N LEU A 53 -12.57 -0.40 16.83
CA LEU A 53 -12.09 -0.66 15.46
C LEU A 53 -12.93 0.02 14.38
N ASN A 54 -14.19 0.37 14.69
CA ASN A 54 -15.08 1.19 13.86
C ASN A 54 -14.86 2.71 14.04
N THR A 55 -13.76 3.11 14.67
CA THR A 55 -13.30 4.50 14.77
C THR A 55 -11.97 4.71 14.02
N ALA A 56 -11.41 5.91 14.11
CA ALA A 56 -10.09 6.25 13.56
C ALA A 56 -8.90 5.73 14.40
N ILE A 57 -9.11 4.85 15.39
CA ILE A 57 -8.04 4.29 16.23
C ILE A 57 -7.02 3.49 15.38
N CYS A 58 -5.74 3.52 15.78
CA CYS A 58 -4.67 2.82 15.08
C CYS A 58 -4.48 1.40 15.62
N ARG A 59 -4.43 0.42 14.71
CA ARG A 59 -4.23 -1.00 15.03
C ARG A 59 -2.76 -1.34 15.26
N SER A 60 -1.87 -0.59 14.61
CA SER A 60 -0.42 -0.83 14.55
C SER A 60 0.37 -0.33 15.76
N ILE A 61 -0.27 0.39 16.70
CA ILE A 61 0.44 0.93 17.86
C ILE A 61 0.94 -0.21 18.74
N ARG A 62 2.22 -0.13 19.14
CA ARG A 62 2.86 -1.07 20.06
C ARG A 62 3.01 -0.47 21.46
N ASN A 63 2.78 -1.29 22.49
CA ASN A 63 3.00 -0.93 23.89
C ASN A 63 4.50 -1.03 24.30
N HIS A 64 4.81 -0.88 25.58
CA HIS A 64 6.21 -0.97 26.07
C HIS A 64 6.82 -2.37 25.94
N MET A 65 5.99 -3.41 25.79
CA MET A 65 6.43 -4.77 25.48
C MET A 65 6.56 -5.03 23.97
N HIS A 66 6.43 -3.99 23.15
CA HIS A 66 6.42 -4.07 21.69
C HIS A 66 5.28 -4.91 21.10
N LEU A 67 4.20 -5.12 21.84
CA LEU A 67 3.03 -5.87 21.40
C LEU A 67 1.94 -4.93 20.88
N THR A 68 1.24 -5.33 19.81
CA THR A 68 0.02 -4.68 19.32
C THR A 68 -1.22 -5.19 20.07
N ALA A 69 -2.33 -4.47 19.99
CA ALA A 69 -3.61 -4.96 20.53
C ALA A 69 -4.04 -6.27 19.86
N TYR A 70 -3.79 -6.42 18.56
CA TYR A 70 -4.01 -7.68 17.84
C TYR A 70 -3.30 -8.84 18.54
N GLN A 71 -2.03 -8.67 18.94
CA GLN A 71 -1.23 -9.72 19.60
C GLN A 71 -1.76 -10.12 20.97
N LEU A 72 -2.48 -9.23 21.68
CA LEU A 72 -2.94 -9.45 23.05
C LEU A 72 -4.33 -10.10 23.19
N THR A 73 -5.14 -10.16 22.13
CA THR A 73 -6.48 -10.75 22.17
C THR A 73 -6.54 -12.17 21.61
N ASN A 74 -7.56 -12.95 22.01
CA ASN A 74 -7.93 -14.20 21.36
C ASN A 74 -8.90 -13.97 20.17
N LYS A 75 -9.52 -12.79 20.06
CA LYS A 75 -10.45 -12.41 18.99
C LYS A 75 -9.75 -11.86 17.74
N LYS A 76 -8.75 -12.59 17.22
CA LYS A 76 -7.91 -12.18 16.09
C LYS A 76 -8.74 -11.78 14.86
N SER A 77 -9.84 -12.48 14.60
CA SER A 77 -10.73 -12.24 13.46
C SER A 77 -11.33 -10.83 13.41
N LEU A 78 -11.52 -10.17 14.55
CA LEU A 78 -12.06 -8.79 14.59
C LEU A 78 -11.09 -7.75 14.04
N PHE A 79 -9.79 -8.08 13.98
CA PHE A 79 -8.74 -7.20 13.44
C PHE A 79 -8.51 -7.41 11.95
N HIS A 80 -9.24 -8.35 11.33
CA HIS A 80 -9.13 -8.60 9.90
C HIS A 80 -9.73 -7.45 9.11
N ARG A 81 -9.16 -7.19 7.94
CA ARG A 81 -9.65 -6.16 7.01
C ARG A 81 -10.99 -6.61 6.44
N HIS A 82 -11.92 -5.68 6.29
CA HIS A 82 -13.22 -5.97 5.69
C HIS A 82 -13.13 -5.97 4.15
N SER A 83 -12.24 -5.17 3.58
CA SER A 83 -12.06 -4.98 2.14
C SER A 83 -10.96 -5.85 1.54
N ILE A 84 -11.35 -6.57 0.51
CA ILE A 84 -10.56 -7.57 -0.24
C ILE A 84 -9.65 -6.98 -1.33
N GLY A 85 -9.87 -5.70 -1.69
CA GLY A 85 -9.25 -5.07 -2.87
C GLY A 85 -7.78 -4.69 -2.70
N ARG A 86 -7.12 -5.09 -1.61
CA ARG A 86 -5.70 -4.81 -1.38
C ARG A 86 -4.80 -5.88 -2.03
N PHE A 87 -5.18 -7.15 -1.88
CA PHE A 87 -4.45 -8.29 -2.45
C PHE A 87 -5.11 -8.85 -3.71
N ILE A 88 -6.31 -8.39 -4.06
CA ILE A 88 -6.97 -8.70 -5.33
C ILE A 88 -7.14 -7.42 -6.13
N ASN A 89 -6.53 -7.35 -7.31
CA ASN A 89 -6.77 -6.26 -8.26
C ASN A 89 -8.20 -6.42 -8.81
N THR A 90 -9.11 -5.51 -8.51
CA THR A 90 -10.43 -5.46 -9.16
C THR A 90 -10.28 -4.61 -10.42
N GLY A 91 -10.72 -5.04 -11.60
CA GLY A 91 -10.41 -4.43 -12.92
C GLY A 91 -10.55 -2.91 -13.09
N SER A 92 -11.18 -2.20 -12.15
CA SER A 92 -11.10 -0.74 -12.02
C SER A 92 -9.70 -0.19 -11.66
N ASP A 93 -8.81 -1.05 -11.16
CA ASP A 93 -7.41 -0.75 -10.90
C ASP A 93 -6.61 -1.06 -12.17
N VAL A 94 -6.41 0.01 -12.96
CA VAL A 94 -5.89 0.12 -14.34
C VAL A 94 -4.46 -0.41 -14.57
N ASN A 95 -4.02 -1.41 -13.82
CA ASN A 95 -2.65 -1.93 -13.83
C ASN A 95 -2.42 -3.10 -14.80
N ALA A 96 -3.44 -3.86 -15.20
CA ALA A 96 -3.26 -5.09 -15.98
C ALA A 96 -3.36 -4.90 -17.51
N ALA A 97 -4.19 -3.97 -18.01
CA ALA A 97 -4.62 -4.04 -19.41
C ALA A 97 -3.66 -3.44 -20.42
N ASP A 98 -3.17 -2.24 -20.14
CA ASP A 98 -2.68 -1.38 -21.22
C ASP A 98 -1.19 -1.56 -21.54
N ASN A 99 -0.46 -2.45 -20.86
CA ASN A 99 1.00 -2.33 -20.80
C ASN A 99 1.80 -3.62 -20.86
N ILE A 100 1.31 -4.62 -21.58
CA ILE A 100 2.21 -5.61 -22.13
C ILE A 100 2.73 -5.02 -23.45
N ILE A 101 4.05 -4.88 -23.60
CA ILE A 101 4.64 -4.60 -24.91
C ILE A 101 4.38 -5.85 -25.76
N THR A 102 3.25 -5.91 -26.47
CA THR A 102 2.84 -7.05 -27.31
C THR A 102 2.89 -6.70 -28.79
N ALA A 103 3.72 -7.45 -29.54
CA ALA A 103 3.41 -7.79 -30.93
C ALA A 103 2.30 -8.88 -30.98
N PRO A 104 1.45 -8.93 -32.03
CA PRO A 104 0.14 -9.58 -31.98
C PRO A 104 0.17 -11.09 -32.25
N LEU A 105 -0.85 -11.84 -31.76
CA LEU A 105 -1.67 -12.84 -32.50
C LEU A 105 -2.65 -13.63 -31.58
N ILE A 106 -3.65 -14.26 -32.23
CA ILE A 106 -5.07 -14.57 -31.88
C ILE A 106 -5.29 -15.87 -31.02
N PRO A 107 -6.52 -16.43 -30.78
CA PRO A 107 -6.99 -16.79 -29.43
C PRO A 107 -7.28 -18.29 -29.20
N ILE A 108 -7.28 -18.77 -27.95
CA ILE A 108 -8.04 -19.97 -27.51
C ILE A 108 -8.60 -19.74 -26.09
N LEU A 109 -9.80 -20.26 -25.84
CA LEU A 109 -10.63 -20.21 -24.63
C LEU A 109 -10.28 -21.34 -23.64
N SER A 110 -10.35 -21.08 -22.33
CA SER A 110 -11.17 -21.87 -21.38
C SER A 110 -11.17 -21.22 -19.98
N ASP A 111 -12.22 -21.49 -19.21
CA ASP A 111 -12.38 -21.09 -17.82
C ASP A 111 -11.56 -22.00 -16.90
N SER A 112 -10.47 -21.46 -16.37
CA SER A 112 -9.66 -22.09 -15.34
C SER A 112 -9.05 -21.01 -14.42
N THR A 113 -8.81 -21.36 -13.15
CA THR A 113 -7.96 -20.52 -12.30
C THR A 113 -6.52 -20.70 -12.75
N ILE A 114 -5.82 -19.60 -13.03
CA ILE A 114 -4.45 -19.67 -13.56
C ILE A 114 -3.44 -19.26 -12.50
N THR A 115 -2.36 -20.01 -12.36
CA THR A 115 -1.20 -19.64 -11.54
C THR A 115 -0.08 -19.12 -12.43
N ILE A 116 0.48 -17.95 -12.11
CA ILE A 116 1.60 -17.35 -12.85
C ILE A 116 2.80 -17.17 -11.90
N ASP A 117 3.93 -17.77 -12.25
CA ASP A 117 5.18 -17.64 -11.48
C ASP A 117 6.10 -16.58 -12.09
N TRP A 118 6.63 -15.71 -11.24
CA TRP A 118 7.46 -14.57 -11.61
C TRP A 118 8.84 -14.63 -10.95
N SER A 119 9.89 -14.25 -11.68
CA SER A 119 11.24 -14.06 -11.11
C SER A 119 11.80 -12.68 -11.44
N LEU A 120 12.47 -12.05 -10.48
CA LEU A 120 13.21 -10.79 -10.70
C LEU A 120 14.35 -11.01 -11.72
N ILE A 121 14.48 -10.10 -12.69
CA ILE A 121 15.63 -10.05 -13.60
C ILE A 121 16.33 -8.70 -13.48
N GLU A 122 17.62 -8.74 -13.18
CA GLU A 122 18.41 -7.54 -12.86
C GLU A 122 19.29 -7.06 -14.03
N ASN A 123 19.51 -7.84 -15.10
CA ASN A 123 20.59 -7.55 -16.05
C ASN A 123 20.23 -7.42 -17.55
N ASP A 124 18.99 -7.67 -18.01
CA ASP A 124 18.75 -7.81 -19.47
C ASP A 124 17.48 -7.13 -20.02
N ILE A 125 17.22 -5.87 -19.64
CA ILE A 125 16.26 -5.06 -20.40
C ILE A 125 16.77 -3.62 -20.55
N ALA A 126 17.66 -3.37 -21.51
CA ALA A 126 18.23 -2.04 -21.74
C ALA A 126 17.18 -0.91 -21.70
N ILE A 127 15.98 -1.10 -22.27
CA ILE A 127 14.94 -0.06 -22.35
C ILE A 127 14.11 0.10 -21.05
N VAL A 128 13.76 -1.00 -20.37
CA VAL A 128 12.96 -0.93 -19.12
C VAL A 128 13.88 -0.55 -17.96
N THR A 129 15.09 -1.11 -17.93
CA THR A 129 16.15 -0.75 -17.00
C THR A 129 16.58 0.70 -17.21
N GLU A 130 16.69 1.22 -18.43
CA GLU A 130 16.96 2.65 -18.67
C GLU A 130 15.85 3.55 -18.11
N LYS A 131 14.57 3.22 -18.33
CA LYS A 131 13.45 4.01 -17.78
C LYS A 131 13.40 3.96 -16.25
N ALA A 132 13.63 2.79 -15.65
CA ALA A 132 13.69 2.64 -14.19
C ALA A 132 14.93 3.32 -13.59
N ILE A 133 16.10 3.20 -14.22
CA ILE A 133 17.32 3.92 -13.84
C ILE A 133 17.07 5.43 -13.94
N ARG A 134 16.45 5.90 -15.04
CA ARG A 134 16.12 7.31 -15.23
C ARG A 134 15.10 7.79 -14.20
N PHE A 135 14.13 6.98 -13.79
CA PHE A 135 13.24 7.32 -12.68
C PHE A 135 14.01 7.57 -11.41
N HIS A 136 14.81 6.59 -11.01
CA HIS A 136 15.56 6.69 -9.77
C HIS A 136 16.58 7.82 -9.85
N HIS A 137 17.17 8.07 -11.00
CA HIS A 137 18.05 9.21 -11.22
C HIS A 137 17.30 10.56 -11.14
N VAL A 138 16.11 10.69 -11.73
CA VAL A 138 15.28 11.90 -11.64
C VAL A 138 14.81 12.12 -10.22
N LEU A 139 14.38 11.06 -9.53
CA LEU A 139 14.07 11.11 -8.11
C LEU A 139 15.29 11.62 -7.36
N ASP A 140 16.41 10.89 -7.40
CA ASP A 140 17.67 11.22 -6.73
C ASP A 140 18.13 12.65 -7.03
N THR A 141 18.00 13.10 -8.28
CA THR A 141 18.37 14.46 -8.69
C THR A 141 17.41 15.50 -8.10
N LYS A 142 16.09 15.25 -8.10
CA LYS A 142 15.14 16.11 -7.39
C LYS A 142 15.37 16.10 -5.88
N LEU A 143 15.73 14.95 -5.27
CA LEU A 143 16.10 14.86 -3.86
C LEU A 143 17.32 15.75 -3.58
N LYS A 144 18.37 15.64 -4.42
CA LYS A 144 19.63 16.38 -4.28
C LYS A 144 19.48 17.89 -4.54
N ASN A 145 18.73 18.29 -5.57
CA ASN A 145 18.56 19.70 -5.92
C ASN A 145 17.74 20.45 -4.88
N ASN A 146 16.74 19.80 -4.28
CA ASN A 146 15.97 20.40 -3.18
C ASN A 146 16.76 20.43 -1.85
N ALA A 147 17.87 19.70 -1.74
CA ALA A 147 18.76 19.74 -0.57
C ALA A 147 19.74 20.93 -0.61
N THR A 148 19.80 21.71 -1.68
CA THR A 148 20.83 22.76 -1.89
C THR A 148 20.69 24.02 -1.03
N SER A 149 19.68 24.11 -0.15
CA SER A 149 19.52 25.24 0.78
C SER A 149 20.10 24.99 2.19
N TYR A 150 20.43 23.75 2.55
CA TYR A 150 21.00 23.44 3.87
C TYR A 150 22.15 22.46 3.71
N GLY A 151 23.35 22.94 3.98
CA GLY A 151 24.60 22.20 3.80
C GLY A 151 24.61 20.86 4.54
N ASP A 152 25.15 19.86 3.86
CA ASP A 152 25.72 18.64 4.42
C ASP A 152 24.84 17.86 5.41
N ARG A 153 23.72 17.34 4.91
CA ARG A 153 23.29 15.94 5.08
C ARG A 153 22.03 15.73 4.24
N LEU A 154 22.06 14.72 3.37
CA LEU A 154 20.87 14.14 2.75
C LEU A 154 20.04 13.37 3.79
N GLU A 155 19.89 13.91 5.01
CA GLU A 155 18.87 13.43 5.93
C GLU A 155 17.56 13.90 5.34
N TYR A 156 16.94 12.95 4.64
CA TYR A 156 15.61 13.03 4.07
C TYR A 156 14.68 13.69 5.09
N ASP A 157 14.39 14.98 4.92
CA ASP A 157 13.46 15.67 5.82
C ASP A 157 12.04 15.26 5.43
N ILE A 158 11.62 14.09 5.92
CA ILE A 158 10.29 13.52 5.71
C ILE A 158 9.25 14.55 6.14
N ARG A 159 9.56 15.41 7.11
CA ARG A 159 8.64 16.43 7.62
C ARG A 159 8.11 17.34 6.53
N GLN A 160 9.00 17.93 5.73
CA GLN A 160 8.57 18.89 4.72
C GLN A 160 7.75 18.21 3.62
N TRP A 161 8.15 17.02 3.19
CA TRP A 161 7.43 16.32 2.10
C TRP A 161 6.13 15.71 2.61
N ALA A 162 6.11 15.09 3.78
CA ALA A 162 4.91 14.60 4.42
C ALA A 162 3.91 15.74 4.66
N LYS A 163 4.36 16.92 5.09
CA LYS A 163 3.52 18.12 5.21
C LYS A 163 2.90 18.50 3.87
N ASN A 164 3.70 18.61 2.81
CA ASN A 164 3.18 18.98 1.50
C ASN A 164 2.20 17.92 0.95
N ILE A 165 2.52 16.63 1.10
CA ILE A 165 1.63 15.52 0.68
C ILE A 165 0.31 15.58 1.46
N LYS A 166 0.37 15.79 2.77
CA LYS A 166 -0.81 15.93 3.63
C LYS A 166 -1.69 17.08 3.14
N ASP A 167 -1.12 18.27 2.96
CA ASP A 167 -1.88 19.47 2.61
C ASP A 167 -2.45 19.38 1.18
N MET A 168 -1.65 18.91 0.23
CA MET A 168 -1.99 18.94 -1.20
C MET A 168 -2.79 17.70 -1.63
N PHE A 169 -2.34 16.51 -1.23
CA PHE A 169 -2.96 15.26 -1.68
C PHE A 169 -4.06 14.79 -0.74
N ILE A 170 -3.82 14.72 0.57
CA ILE A 170 -4.84 14.23 1.51
C ILE A 170 -5.96 15.26 1.67
N THR A 171 -5.61 16.49 2.06
CA THR A 171 -6.61 17.52 2.40
C THR A 171 -7.30 18.08 1.15
N ARG A 172 -6.54 18.63 0.19
CA ARG A 172 -7.14 19.27 -0.98
C ARG A 172 -7.67 18.25 -1.99
N TYR A 173 -6.87 17.26 -2.38
CA TYR A 173 -7.25 16.35 -3.46
C TYR A 173 -8.21 15.22 -3.03
N LEU A 174 -8.03 14.58 -1.87
CA LEU A 174 -8.87 13.45 -1.47
C LEU A 174 -10.09 13.86 -0.65
N TYR A 175 -9.91 14.75 0.32
CA TYR A 175 -10.96 15.13 1.26
C TYR A 175 -11.85 16.26 0.75
N GLN A 176 -11.30 17.43 0.43
CA GLN A 176 -12.08 18.61 0.02
C GLN A 176 -12.80 18.41 -1.32
N SER A 177 -12.23 17.63 -2.23
CA SER A 177 -12.89 17.28 -3.49
C SER A 177 -14.07 16.30 -3.34
N LYS A 178 -14.35 15.84 -2.10
CA LYS A 178 -15.34 14.82 -1.74
C LYS A 178 -15.21 13.52 -2.53
N ARG A 179 -14.01 13.21 -3.03
CA ARG A 179 -13.85 12.11 -3.98
C ARG A 179 -13.89 10.74 -3.34
N SER A 180 -13.59 10.57 -2.04
CA SER A 180 -13.54 9.19 -1.51
C SER A 180 -13.32 8.93 -0.01
N LEU A 181 -12.83 9.87 0.80
CA LEU A 181 -12.50 9.59 2.21
C LEU A 181 -13.69 9.92 3.13
N SER A 182 -14.07 8.96 3.98
CA SER A 182 -14.91 9.25 5.14
C SER A 182 -14.15 10.13 6.15
N ASN A 183 -14.88 10.85 7.02
CA ASN A 183 -14.25 11.67 8.06
C ASN A 183 -13.30 10.84 8.93
N GLN A 184 -13.69 9.62 9.31
CA GLN A 184 -12.85 8.74 10.11
C GLN A 184 -11.55 8.34 9.39
N GLN A 185 -11.62 8.03 8.09
CA GLN A 185 -10.44 7.71 7.30
C GLN A 185 -9.53 8.92 7.14
N TYR A 186 -10.10 10.11 6.89
CA TYR A 186 -9.34 11.35 6.82
C TYR A 186 -8.62 11.65 8.13
N GLU A 187 -9.32 11.61 9.26
CA GLU A 187 -8.77 11.88 10.58
C GLU A 187 -7.63 10.90 10.94
N LYS A 188 -7.80 9.61 10.60
CA LYS A 188 -6.76 8.60 10.80
C LYS A 188 -5.52 8.84 9.93
N LEU A 189 -5.72 9.14 8.64
CA LEU A 189 -4.62 9.49 7.74
C LEU A 189 -3.91 10.76 8.20
N ASN A 190 -4.67 11.79 8.57
CA ASN A 190 -4.13 13.05 9.09
C ASN A 190 -3.25 12.79 10.32
N TYR A 191 -3.75 12.03 11.30
CA TYR A 191 -2.97 11.62 12.47
C TYR A 191 -1.66 10.93 12.08
N LEU A 192 -1.69 9.93 11.19
CA LEU A 192 -0.47 9.21 10.77
C LEU A 192 0.53 10.13 10.05
N PHE A 193 0.06 11.07 9.23
CA PHE A 193 0.94 12.06 8.60
C PHE A 193 1.52 13.04 9.62
N GLU A 194 0.76 13.48 10.63
CA GLU A 194 1.30 14.30 11.71
C GLU A 194 2.37 13.54 12.52
N GLN A 195 2.17 12.25 12.78
CA GLN A 195 3.20 11.43 13.43
C GLN A 195 4.45 11.29 12.54
N ALA A 196 4.29 11.12 11.23
CA ALA A 196 5.42 11.11 10.30
C ALA A 196 6.22 12.43 10.33
N ILE A 197 5.52 13.58 10.44
CA ILE A 197 6.12 14.92 10.51
C ILE A 197 6.78 15.15 11.88
N GLU A 198 6.10 14.84 12.97
CA GLU A 198 6.61 15.04 14.32
C GLU A 198 7.90 14.22 14.55
N PHE A 199 7.84 12.92 14.26
CA PHE A 199 8.93 11.98 14.52
C PHE A 199 9.92 11.82 13.37
N ASN A 200 9.69 12.49 12.23
CA ASN A 200 10.50 12.35 11.02
C ASN A 200 10.67 10.86 10.61
N ASP A 201 9.56 10.12 10.56
CA ASP A 201 9.58 8.65 10.46
C ASP A 201 8.65 8.13 9.34
N ALA A 202 9.27 7.53 8.32
CA ALA A 202 8.58 7.00 7.14
C ALA A 202 7.63 5.84 7.46
N ARG A 203 7.82 5.16 8.60
CA ARG A 203 6.97 4.03 8.98
C ARG A 203 5.51 4.43 9.09
N TYR A 204 5.22 5.61 9.62
CA TYR A 204 3.84 6.11 9.69
C TYR A 204 3.20 6.34 8.31
N LEU A 205 4.00 6.65 7.28
CA LEU A 205 3.50 6.77 5.91
C LEU A 205 3.21 5.40 5.29
N VAL A 206 4.01 4.38 5.62
CA VAL A 206 3.70 2.98 5.28
C VAL A 206 2.42 2.55 5.98
N THR A 207 2.28 2.85 7.27
CA THR A 207 1.04 2.59 8.02
C THR A 207 -0.15 3.29 7.37
N ALA A 208 -0.02 4.57 6.99
CA ALA A 208 -1.06 5.33 6.29
C ALA A 208 -1.44 4.68 4.95
N TYR A 209 -0.46 4.17 4.20
CA TYR A 209 -0.68 3.41 2.96
C TYR A 209 -1.46 2.11 3.19
N THR A 210 -1.39 1.51 4.38
CA THR A 210 -2.10 0.27 4.74
C THR A 210 -3.50 0.49 5.33
N VAL A 211 -3.85 1.73 5.68
CA VAL A 211 -5.18 2.10 6.16
C VAL A 211 -6.25 1.67 5.15
N GLU A 212 -7.30 1.04 5.65
CA GLU A 212 -8.47 0.65 4.86
C GLU A 212 -9.26 1.88 4.41
N SER A 213 -8.82 2.43 3.29
CA SER A 213 -9.35 3.65 2.69
C SER A 213 -9.10 3.67 1.20
N SER A 214 -9.74 4.61 0.51
CA SER A 214 -9.47 4.89 -0.90
C SER A 214 -8.08 5.47 -1.17
N PHE A 215 -7.35 5.92 -0.13
CA PHE A 215 -6.06 6.58 -0.27
C PHE A 215 -5.08 5.74 -1.10
N TYR A 216 -4.84 4.48 -0.71
CA TYR A 216 -3.88 3.63 -1.42
C TYR A 216 -4.33 3.28 -2.84
N LYS A 217 -5.65 3.10 -3.05
CA LYS A 217 -6.24 2.81 -4.36
C LYS A 217 -6.01 3.98 -5.31
N ILE A 218 -6.43 5.18 -4.89
CA ILE A 218 -6.26 6.40 -5.69
C ILE A 218 -4.79 6.69 -5.89
N PHE A 219 -3.96 6.59 -4.85
CA PHE A 219 -2.52 6.78 -4.96
C PHE A 219 -1.91 5.83 -6.00
N ASN A 220 -2.19 4.52 -5.94
CA ASN A 220 -1.68 3.56 -6.91
C ASN A 220 -2.21 3.80 -8.33
N GLN A 221 -3.48 4.18 -8.50
CA GLN A 221 -4.07 4.52 -9.79
C GLN A 221 -3.40 5.76 -10.41
N GLN A 222 -3.23 6.82 -9.60
CA GLN A 222 -2.56 8.03 -10.06
C GLN A 222 -1.07 7.75 -10.33
N LEU A 223 -0.40 6.97 -9.50
CA LEU A 223 0.97 6.54 -9.74
C LEU A 223 1.07 5.77 -11.06
N ALA A 224 0.21 4.78 -11.30
CA ALA A 224 0.21 4.02 -12.54
C ALA A 224 -0.01 4.88 -13.79
N LYS A 225 -0.84 5.92 -13.67
CA LYS A 225 -1.15 6.88 -14.75
C LYS A 225 -0.02 7.89 -14.97
N TYR A 226 0.55 8.44 -13.91
CA TYR A 226 1.46 9.59 -13.97
C TYR A 226 2.94 9.26 -13.82
N LEU A 227 3.27 8.06 -13.36
CA LEU A 227 4.66 7.62 -13.22
C LEU A 227 5.40 7.77 -14.56
N LEU A 228 4.76 7.40 -15.67
CA LEU A 228 5.37 7.55 -16.99
C LEU A 228 5.52 9.01 -17.44
N TYR A 229 4.57 9.88 -17.13
CA TYR A 229 4.66 11.31 -17.44
C TYR A 229 5.80 12.00 -16.69
N ALA A 230 6.15 11.52 -15.50
CA ALA A 230 7.32 12.01 -14.77
C ALA A 230 8.65 11.70 -15.51
N PHE A 231 8.66 10.79 -16.50
CA PHE A 231 9.86 10.45 -17.30
C PHE A 231 10.08 11.31 -18.53
N ASN A 232 9.02 11.93 -19.05
CA ASN A 232 9.08 12.66 -20.30
C ASN A 232 9.03 14.17 -20.00
N SER A 233 10.19 14.84 -20.10
CA SER A 233 10.29 16.28 -19.83
C SER A 233 9.35 17.10 -20.70
N GLU A 234 9.13 16.69 -21.95
CA GLU A 234 8.20 17.38 -22.86
C GLU A 234 6.74 17.20 -22.44
N GLU A 235 6.35 16.02 -21.96
CA GLU A 235 5.00 15.78 -21.44
C GLU A 235 4.79 16.40 -20.05
N TYR A 236 5.85 16.50 -19.24
CA TYR A 236 5.81 17.22 -17.97
C TYR A 236 5.65 18.73 -18.22
N GLU A 237 6.36 19.28 -19.19
CA GLU A 237 6.13 20.65 -19.67
C GLU A 237 4.73 20.82 -20.28
N PHE A 238 4.19 19.80 -20.94
CA PHE A 238 2.82 19.81 -21.43
C PHE A 238 1.79 19.86 -20.29
N LEU A 239 2.03 19.12 -19.19
CA LEU A 239 1.20 19.23 -17.98
C LEU A 239 1.28 20.62 -17.36
N GLN A 240 2.44 21.29 -17.41
CA GLN A 240 2.60 22.67 -16.96
C GLN A 240 1.82 23.67 -17.83
N LYS A 241 1.81 23.46 -19.15
CA LYS A 241 1.14 24.36 -20.11
C LYS A 241 -0.39 24.35 -20.04
N LYS A 242 -1.00 23.37 -19.37
CA LYS A 242 -2.47 23.20 -19.33
C LYS A 242 -3.18 23.93 -18.19
N ASP A 243 -2.49 24.79 -17.44
CA ASP A 243 -3.06 25.68 -16.41
C ASP A 243 -3.91 24.94 -15.36
N ASP A 244 -3.54 23.70 -15.07
CA ASP A 244 -4.17 22.89 -14.02
C ASP A 244 -3.15 22.69 -12.91
N ASP A 245 -2.87 23.77 -12.18
CA ASP A 245 -1.92 23.81 -11.06
C ASP A 245 -2.20 22.67 -10.07
N ILE A 246 -3.47 22.35 -9.85
CA ILE A 246 -3.92 21.25 -8.99
C ILE A 246 -3.35 19.91 -9.47
N LYS A 247 -3.24 19.68 -10.78
CA LYS A 247 -2.64 18.45 -11.33
C LYS A 247 -1.15 18.33 -11.05
N ILE A 248 -0.41 19.41 -11.21
CA ILE A 248 1.04 19.42 -10.98
C ILE A 248 1.34 19.16 -9.50
N GLU A 249 0.56 19.80 -8.64
CA GLU A 249 0.65 19.70 -7.19
C GLU A 249 0.49 18.25 -6.68
N TYR A 250 -0.56 17.54 -7.11
CA TYR A 250 -0.75 16.15 -6.65
C TYR A 250 0.22 15.16 -7.31
N VAL A 251 0.61 15.35 -8.58
CA VAL A 251 1.62 14.50 -9.24
C VAL A 251 2.96 14.62 -8.51
N THR A 252 3.29 15.84 -8.07
CA THR A 252 4.46 16.10 -7.23
C THR A 252 4.34 15.39 -5.88
N SER A 253 3.18 15.44 -5.24
CA SER A 253 2.92 14.72 -3.98
C SER A 253 3.08 13.21 -4.12
N ILE A 254 2.60 12.63 -5.21
CA ILE A 254 2.75 11.20 -5.50
C ILE A 254 4.22 10.83 -5.68
N THR A 255 4.96 11.67 -6.40
CA THR A 255 6.41 11.52 -6.61
C THR A 255 7.14 11.55 -5.28
N TRP A 256 6.83 12.53 -4.40
CA TRP A 256 7.43 12.62 -3.08
C TRP A 256 7.14 11.39 -2.24
N LEU A 257 5.89 10.95 -2.12
CA LEU A 257 5.55 9.77 -1.32
C LEU A 257 6.26 8.53 -1.85
N THR A 258 6.29 8.34 -3.17
CA THR A 258 7.00 7.22 -3.79
C THR A 258 8.49 7.28 -3.46
N SER A 259 9.11 8.46 -3.52
CA SER A 259 10.50 8.65 -3.09
C SER A 259 10.72 8.27 -1.62
N ILE A 260 9.78 8.64 -0.73
CA ILE A 260 9.94 8.36 0.72
C ILE A 260 10.01 6.86 0.91
N LEU A 261 9.05 6.16 0.33
CA LEU A 261 8.87 4.74 0.53
C LEU A 261 9.98 3.91 -0.13
N THR A 262 10.55 4.39 -1.24
CA THR A 262 11.56 3.65 -2.02
C THR A 262 13.02 4.03 -1.73
N HIS A 263 13.27 5.16 -1.07
CA HIS A 263 14.62 5.65 -0.76
C HIS A 263 14.87 5.88 0.74
N SER A 264 13.90 5.69 1.63
CA SER A 264 14.10 5.85 3.08
C SER A 264 15.15 4.85 3.61
N PRO A 265 16.30 5.31 4.15
CA PRO A 265 17.34 4.41 4.66
C PRO A 265 16.82 3.48 5.78
N LEU A 266 15.92 3.99 6.62
CA LEU A 266 15.28 3.21 7.68
C LEU A 266 14.43 2.07 7.11
N LEU A 267 13.65 2.34 6.07
CA LEU A 267 12.81 1.31 5.44
C LEU A 267 13.69 0.25 4.75
N LEU A 268 14.66 0.69 3.96
CA LEU A 268 15.49 -0.22 3.16
C LEU A 268 16.42 -1.09 4.02
N SER A 269 16.94 -0.56 5.13
CA SER A 269 17.85 -1.33 6.01
C SER A 269 17.12 -2.35 6.88
N LYS A 270 15.94 -2.02 7.39
CA LYS A 270 15.23 -2.85 8.38
C LYS A 270 14.19 -3.78 7.77
N TYR A 271 13.58 -3.39 6.66
CA TYR A 271 12.40 -4.05 6.12
C TYR A 271 12.61 -4.68 4.75
N GLN A 272 13.84 -4.75 4.23
CA GLN A 272 14.10 -5.46 2.97
C GLN A 272 13.54 -6.89 2.99
N PHE A 273 12.98 -7.32 1.86
CA PHE A 273 12.40 -8.65 1.73
C PHE A 273 13.05 -9.45 0.59
N THR A 274 13.26 -10.74 0.82
CA THR A 274 13.67 -11.74 -0.19
C THR A 274 12.95 -13.02 0.13
N GLY A 275 12.35 -13.63 -0.88
CA GLY A 275 11.49 -14.80 -0.70
C GLY A 275 10.34 -14.81 -1.69
N THR A 276 9.36 -15.67 -1.40
CA THR A 276 8.18 -15.87 -2.23
C THR A 276 7.00 -15.14 -1.61
N VAL A 277 6.21 -14.47 -2.45
CA VAL A 277 4.96 -13.79 -2.06
C VAL A 277 3.86 -14.04 -3.08
N TYR A 278 2.62 -13.89 -2.65
CA TYR A 278 1.42 -14.25 -3.39
C TYR A 278 0.50 -13.05 -3.54
N ARG A 279 -0.23 -13.00 -4.65
CA ARG A 279 -1.25 -11.98 -4.92
C ARG A 279 -2.34 -12.54 -5.83
N GLY A 280 -3.59 -12.18 -5.57
CA GLY A 280 -4.68 -12.41 -6.51
C GLY A 280 -4.82 -11.25 -7.51
N MET A 281 -5.29 -11.56 -8.71
CA MET A 281 -5.54 -10.55 -9.74
C MET A 281 -6.79 -10.93 -10.53
N ARG A 282 -7.71 -9.98 -10.73
CA ARG A 282 -8.72 -10.11 -11.78
C ARG A 282 -8.16 -9.59 -13.09
N ILE A 283 -8.39 -10.35 -14.13
CA ILE A 283 -7.86 -10.07 -15.46
C ILE A 283 -8.85 -10.60 -16.48
N THR A 284 -9.15 -9.81 -17.51
CA THR A 284 -9.98 -10.28 -18.60
C THR A 284 -9.25 -11.34 -19.41
N HIS A 285 -10.00 -12.22 -20.08
CA HIS A 285 -9.43 -13.22 -20.98
C HIS A 285 -8.52 -12.59 -22.06
N HIS A 286 -8.89 -11.42 -22.57
CA HIS A 286 -8.09 -10.68 -23.53
C HIS A 286 -6.73 -10.24 -22.96
N GLU A 287 -6.70 -9.74 -21.72
CA GLU A 287 -5.47 -9.33 -21.06
C GLU A 287 -4.61 -10.53 -20.69
N LEU A 288 -5.22 -11.62 -20.24
CA LEU A 288 -4.53 -12.85 -19.84
C LEU A 288 -3.70 -13.43 -20.99
N LYS A 289 -4.23 -13.41 -22.22
CA LYS A 289 -3.50 -13.84 -23.44
C LYS A 289 -2.19 -13.09 -23.70
N LYS A 290 -2.01 -11.91 -23.09
CA LYS A 290 -0.79 -11.13 -23.22
C LYS A 290 0.34 -11.71 -22.34
N TYR A 291 0.01 -12.49 -21.30
CA TYR A 291 0.96 -13.18 -20.42
C TYR A 291 1.45 -14.45 -21.10
N LYS A 292 2.77 -14.61 -21.23
CA LYS A 292 3.41 -15.77 -21.87
C LYS A 292 4.73 -16.09 -21.16
N ASN A 293 5.07 -17.37 -21.03
CA ASN A 293 6.38 -17.78 -20.50
C ASN A 293 7.54 -17.06 -21.21
N GLY A 294 8.51 -16.62 -20.43
CA GLY A 294 9.66 -15.84 -20.88
C GLY A 294 9.39 -14.34 -21.06
N ARG A 295 8.12 -13.88 -21.07
CA ARG A 295 7.83 -12.44 -21.17
C ARG A 295 8.06 -11.69 -19.88
N TYR A 296 8.24 -10.39 -20.03
CA TYR A 296 8.51 -9.47 -18.94
C TYR A 296 7.30 -8.60 -18.65
N VAL A 297 7.07 -8.32 -17.37
CA VAL A 297 6.15 -7.29 -16.91
C VAL A 297 6.88 -6.32 -16.00
N LEU A 298 6.31 -5.12 -15.88
CA LEU A 298 6.83 -4.06 -15.05
C LEU A 298 5.73 -3.57 -14.12
N THR A 299 6.02 -3.48 -12.82
CA THR A 299 5.10 -2.85 -11.88
C THR A 299 5.04 -1.34 -12.14
N LYS A 300 3.85 -0.76 -12.20
CA LYS A 300 3.68 0.70 -12.37
C LYS A 300 3.32 1.44 -11.10
N SER A 301 2.93 0.70 -10.07
CA SER A 301 2.59 1.20 -8.75
C SER A 301 3.10 0.20 -7.73
N PHE A 302 2.87 0.50 -6.45
CA PHE A 302 3.21 -0.46 -5.41
C PHE A 302 2.27 -1.66 -5.49
N LEU A 303 2.82 -2.87 -5.38
CA LEU A 303 2.02 -4.08 -5.28
C LEU A 303 2.05 -4.61 -3.86
N SER A 304 0.91 -4.52 -3.17
CA SER A 304 0.63 -5.31 -1.97
C SER A 304 0.54 -6.79 -2.32
N THR A 305 1.32 -7.60 -1.61
CA THR A 305 1.41 -9.06 -1.72
C THR A 305 1.48 -9.66 -0.32
N SER A 306 1.18 -10.95 -0.14
CA SER A 306 1.31 -11.61 1.17
C SER A 306 2.38 -12.71 1.11
N LYS A 307 3.10 -12.94 2.21
CA LYS A 307 3.95 -14.13 2.36
C LYS A 307 3.11 -15.41 2.54
N SER A 308 1.85 -15.28 2.95
CA SER A 308 0.94 -16.40 3.20
C SER A 308 0.01 -16.61 2.00
N LEU A 309 0.08 -17.79 1.39
CA LEU A 309 -0.88 -18.19 0.37
C LEU A 309 -2.30 -18.26 0.95
N GLY A 310 -2.44 -18.73 2.19
CA GLY A 310 -3.72 -18.81 2.89
C GLY A 310 -4.43 -17.46 3.04
N VAL A 311 -3.69 -16.35 3.21
CA VAL A 311 -4.29 -15.01 3.23
C VAL A 311 -4.93 -14.68 1.87
N VAL A 312 -4.29 -15.03 0.77
CA VAL A 312 -4.83 -14.80 -0.58
C VAL A 312 -6.02 -15.72 -0.85
N ASP A 313 -5.93 -16.99 -0.43
CA ASP A 313 -6.99 -17.98 -0.58
C ASP A 313 -8.23 -17.65 0.26
N GLU A 314 -8.07 -17.23 1.52
CA GLU A 314 -9.19 -16.80 2.38
C GLU A 314 -9.89 -15.57 1.81
N ILE A 315 -9.10 -14.60 1.34
CA ILE A 315 -9.65 -13.43 0.66
C ILE A 315 -10.41 -13.88 -0.58
N TYR A 316 -9.92 -14.87 -1.33
CA TYR A 316 -10.62 -15.40 -2.50
C TYR A 316 -11.94 -16.11 -2.12
N ALA A 317 -11.89 -17.07 -1.19
CA ALA A 317 -13.02 -17.91 -0.81
C ALA A 317 -14.22 -17.10 -0.29
N ASN A 318 -13.95 -16.05 0.49
CA ASN A 318 -15.00 -15.18 1.04
C ASN A 318 -15.73 -14.32 -0.02
N ASN A 319 -15.24 -14.29 -1.27
CA ASN A 319 -15.75 -13.39 -2.30
C ASN A 319 -16.57 -14.04 -3.40
N ASN A 320 -16.52 -15.36 -3.58
CA ASN A 320 -17.36 -16.03 -4.57
C ASN A 320 -18.86 -15.79 -4.32
N ASP A 321 -19.26 -15.48 -3.08
CA ASP A 321 -20.66 -15.26 -2.70
C ASP A 321 -21.16 -13.80 -2.88
N GLN A 322 -20.26 -12.79 -2.89
CA GLN A 322 -20.67 -11.36 -2.95
C GLN A 322 -20.52 -10.72 -4.34
N MET A 323 -20.07 -11.47 -5.33
CA MET A 323 -19.73 -10.97 -6.67
C MET A 323 -20.80 -11.24 -7.72
N SER A 324 -21.99 -10.70 -7.51
CA SER A 324 -23.19 -11.02 -8.31
C SER A 324 -23.28 -10.31 -9.68
N SER A 325 -22.16 -9.92 -10.28
CA SER A 325 -22.15 -9.50 -11.69
C SER A 325 -20.81 -9.87 -12.31
N PRO A 326 -20.61 -11.14 -12.73
CA PRO A 326 -19.54 -11.43 -13.65
C PRO A 326 -19.80 -10.59 -14.90
N LEU A 327 -18.88 -9.68 -15.21
CA LEU A 327 -18.66 -9.44 -16.63
C LEU A 327 -18.14 -10.78 -17.15
N ASP A 328 -18.84 -11.39 -18.12
CA ASP A 328 -18.69 -12.78 -18.58
C ASP A 328 -17.27 -13.20 -19.05
N ASP A 329 -16.22 -12.38 -18.84
CA ASP A 329 -14.86 -12.61 -19.35
C ASP A 329 -13.74 -12.33 -18.31
N ASP A 330 -14.08 -12.08 -17.04
CA ASP A 330 -13.10 -11.86 -15.96
C ASP A 330 -12.60 -13.19 -15.38
N HIS A 331 -11.31 -13.47 -15.54
CA HIS A 331 -10.62 -14.56 -14.85
C HIS A 331 -9.94 -14.08 -13.57
N ILE A 332 -9.78 -15.01 -12.62
CA ILE A 332 -8.97 -14.78 -11.42
C ILE A 332 -7.67 -15.57 -11.56
N VAL A 333 -6.57 -14.85 -11.36
CA VAL A 333 -5.21 -15.36 -11.48
C VAL A 333 -4.49 -15.23 -10.14
N PHE A 334 -3.78 -16.28 -9.76
CA PHE A 334 -2.87 -16.27 -8.63
C PHE A 334 -1.44 -16.02 -9.13
N CYS A 335 -0.85 -14.93 -8.69
CA CYS A 335 0.52 -14.57 -9.02
C CYS A 335 1.46 -14.94 -7.88
N THR A 336 2.48 -15.74 -8.18
CA THR A 336 3.58 -16.06 -7.28
C THR A 336 4.80 -15.24 -7.68
N TYR A 337 5.30 -14.38 -6.79
CA TYR A 337 6.49 -13.57 -7.05
C TYR A 337 7.69 -14.11 -6.26
N ILE A 338 8.79 -14.36 -6.96
CA ILE A 338 10.07 -14.72 -6.36
C ILE A 338 10.97 -13.47 -6.34
N ILE A 339 11.10 -12.87 -5.16
CA ILE A 339 11.89 -11.66 -4.92
C ILE A 339 13.30 -12.08 -4.49
N ARG A 340 14.32 -11.61 -5.23
CA ARG A 340 15.73 -11.91 -4.98
C ARG A 340 16.53 -10.62 -4.85
N ASN A 341 16.60 -10.01 -3.65
CA ASN A 341 17.49 -8.87 -3.45
C ASN A 341 18.93 -9.40 -3.25
N GLN A 342 19.86 -9.04 -4.14
CA GLN A 342 21.27 -9.38 -3.95
C GLN A 342 21.97 -8.38 -3.01
N GLN A 343 23.03 -8.82 -2.33
CA GLN A 343 23.87 -7.94 -1.51
C GLN A 343 24.40 -6.77 -2.37
N ASN A 344 24.30 -5.55 -1.84
CA ASN A 344 24.68 -4.29 -2.50
C ASN A 344 23.83 -3.88 -3.71
N LYS A 345 22.66 -4.51 -3.92
CA LYS A 345 21.71 -4.10 -4.95
C LYS A 345 20.52 -3.34 -4.38
N LYS A 346 19.80 -2.69 -5.29
CA LYS A 346 18.61 -1.93 -4.97
C LYS A 346 17.53 -2.86 -4.42
N VAL A 347 16.99 -2.51 -3.25
CA VAL A 347 15.84 -3.21 -2.66
C VAL A 347 14.62 -3.04 -3.58
N THR A 348 13.95 -4.15 -3.90
CA THR A 348 12.77 -4.18 -4.79
C THR A 348 11.45 -4.38 -4.06
N ALA A 349 11.52 -4.82 -2.81
CA ALA A 349 10.35 -5.02 -1.96
C ALA A 349 10.73 -4.90 -0.48
N ILE A 350 9.74 -4.51 0.31
CA ILE A 350 9.84 -4.43 1.77
C ILE A 350 8.73 -5.23 2.45
N GLN A 351 9.08 -5.96 3.52
CA GLN A 351 8.10 -6.59 4.41
C GLN A 351 7.55 -5.52 5.36
N ILE A 352 6.23 -5.38 5.41
CA ILE A 352 5.59 -4.30 6.16
C ILE A 352 4.61 -4.81 7.22
N ASP A 353 4.54 -6.12 7.46
CA ASP A 353 3.66 -6.72 8.47
C ASP A 353 3.77 -6.02 9.83
N THR A 354 4.98 -5.83 10.36
CA THR A 354 5.18 -5.16 11.66
C THR A 354 4.83 -3.67 11.73
N ILE A 355 4.65 -2.98 10.59
CA ILE A 355 4.32 -1.55 10.48
C ILE A 355 3.01 -1.28 9.72
N SER A 356 2.30 -2.34 9.34
CA SER A 356 0.98 -2.28 8.72
C SER A 356 -0.10 -2.08 9.77
N GLU A 357 -1.22 -1.49 9.38
CA GLU A 357 -2.46 -1.52 10.17
C GLU A 357 -3.04 -2.94 10.31
N PHE A 358 -2.53 -3.92 9.56
CA PHE A 358 -3.01 -5.29 9.53
C PHE A 358 -1.82 -6.26 9.54
N GLU A 359 -1.25 -6.46 10.72
CA GLU A 359 -0.03 -7.25 10.95
C GLU A 359 -0.17 -8.71 10.49
N GLN A 360 -1.38 -9.27 10.58
CA GLN A 360 -1.68 -10.65 10.20
C GLN A 360 -1.72 -10.90 8.68
N GLU A 361 -1.74 -9.85 7.86
CA GLU A 361 -1.77 -10.01 6.40
C GLU A 361 -0.41 -10.46 5.85
N ASP A 362 0.64 -10.49 6.68
CA ASP A 362 2.00 -10.85 6.27
C ASP A 362 2.45 -10.06 5.04
N GLU A 363 2.04 -8.78 4.99
CA GLU A 363 2.12 -7.96 3.79
C GLU A 363 3.57 -7.65 3.41
N VAL A 364 3.89 -7.87 2.14
CA VAL A 364 5.10 -7.42 1.47
C VAL A 364 4.69 -6.45 0.37
N LEU A 365 5.34 -5.30 0.35
CA LEU A 365 5.11 -4.24 -0.63
C LEU A 365 6.23 -4.27 -1.68
N ILE A 366 5.88 -4.67 -2.90
CA ILE A 366 6.78 -4.59 -4.05
C ILE A 366 6.75 -3.15 -4.60
N PHE A 367 7.92 -2.58 -4.87
CA PHE A 367 8.04 -1.22 -5.35
C PHE A 367 7.57 -1.05 -6.80
N PRO A 368 7.26 0.20 -7.23
CA PRO A 368 7.06 0.52 -8.63
C PRO A 368 8.34 0.31 -9.45
N LEU A 369 8.17 0.08 -10.75
CA LEU A 369 9.21 -0.17 -11.75
C LEU A 369 10.09 -1.39 -11.47
N VAL A 370 9.53 -2.39 -10.79
CA VAL A 370 10.17 -3.69 -10.63
C VAL A 370 9.79 -4.58 -11.81
N ALA A 371 10.80 -5.09 -12.51
CA ALA A 371 10.62 -5.96 -13.66
C ALA A 371 10.61 -7.43 -13.24
N PHE A 372 9.63 -8.18 -13.72
CA PHE A 372 9.53 -9.61 -13.49
C PHE A 372 9.45 -10.36 -14.82
N GLN A 373 10.11 -11.51 -14.91
CA GLN A 373 9.91 -12.47 -16.00
C GLN A 373 8.92 -13.54 -15.57
N ILE A 374 7.96 -13.84 -16.45
CA ILE A 374 7.06 -14.99 -16.34
C ILE A 374 7.87 -16.25 -16.57
N GLN A 375 7.96 -17.10 -15.56
CA GLN A 375 8.61 -18.41 -15.65
C GLN A 375 7.61 -19.50 -16.05
N HIS A 376 6.44 -19.48 -15.43
CA HIS A 376 5.44 -20.53 -15.57
C HIS A 376 4.03 -19.94 -15.58
N ILE A 377 3.15 -20.57 -16.34
CA ILE A 377 1.71 -20.32 -16.39
C ILE A 377 1.05 -21.69 -16.31
N GLN A 378 0.25 -21.92 -15.28
CA GLN A 378 -0.50 -23.16 -15.07
C GLN A 378 -1.99 -22.85 -15.16
N GLU A 379 -2.70 -23.54 -16.03
CA GLU A 379 -4.16 -23.61 -15.99
C GLU A 379 -4.54 -24.72 -15.02
N ASN A 380 -5.28 -24.40 -13.96
CA ASN A 380 -5.83 -25.42 -13.09
C ASN A 380 -7.18 -25.85 -13.68
N ASP A 381 -7.18 -27.01 -14.32
CA ASP A 381 -8.42 -27.73 -14.60
C ASP A 381 -9.03 -28.13 -13.26
N GLN A 382 -10.11 -27.46 -12.84
CA GLN A 382 -10.93 -27.91 -11.72
C GLN A 382 -11.98 -28.93 -12.17
#